data_AF-K1SWZ7-F1
#
_entry.id   AF-K1SWZ7-F1
#
_cell.length_a   1.000
_cell.length_b   1.000
_cell.length_c   1.000
_cell.angle_alpha   90.00
_cell.angle_beta   90.00
_cell.angle_gamma   90.00
#
_symmetry.space_group_name_H-M   'P 1'
#
loop_
_entity.id
_entity.type
_entity.pdbx_description
1 polymer ?
#
loop_
_entity_poly.entity_id
_entity_poly.type
_entity_poly.pdbx_seq_one_letter_code
_entity_poly.pdbx_strand_id
1 'polypeptide(L)'
;MDAVPETLDLLKRWGADAIRDCDGTEFPQELKDTGAKIYATYYTTRKDNAWAKANPDETQQCYIMTPFYTAADGALTIPLMTGISRELMKVNDHDDIARWWEVIDRTTGEPLDAAAWHYDAATESVVIDAPAAYHEYTVSFLAYLIWDPVHMYNSVINDWKDVEHQIPFDVRQPKTHAYTMRRLREYLESHPYVNVV
;
A
#
# COMPACT_ATOMS: atom_id res chain seq x y z
N MET A 1 -3.84 28.06 -6.17
CA MET A 1 -3.03 29.21 -6.62
C MET A 1 -2.60 28.88 -8.03
N ASP A 2 -2.83 29.77 -8.97
CA ASP A 2 -2.29 29.65 -10.33
C ASP A 2 -0.83 30.13 -10.30
N ALA A 3 0.10 29.27 -10.72
CA ALA A 3 1.55 29.52 -10.68
C ALA A 3 2.16 29.59 -12.10
N VAL A 4 1.32 29.70 -13.13
CA VAL A 4 1.76 29.78 -14.53
C VAL A 4 2.71 30.96 -14.78
N PRO A 5 2.43 32.20 -14.34
CA PRO A 5 3.31 33.34 -14.60
C PRO A 5 4.71 33.16 -13.99
N GLU A 6 4.79 32.67 -12.76
CA GLU A 6 6.04 32.40 -12.05
C GLU A 6 6.82 31.26 -12.71
N THR A 7 6.13 30.22 -13.18
CA THR A 7 6.75 29.10 -13.89
C THR A 7 7.39 29.57 -15.20
N LEU A 8 6.73 30.45 -15.96
CA LEU A 8 7.26 31.02 -17.19
C LEU A 8 8.49 31.91 -16.95
N ASP A 9 8.47 32.73 -15.88
CA ASP A 9 9.64 33.53 -15.49
C ASP A 9 10.85 32.65 -15.16
N LEU A 10 10.64 31.60 -14.36
CA LEU A 10 11.71 30.67 -13.96
C LEU A 10 12.24 29.86 -15.16
N LEU A 11 11.36 29.38 -16.05
CA LEU A 11 11.75 28.66 -17.27
C LEU A 11 12.75 29.50 -18.08
N LYS A 12 12.44 30.78 -18.28
CA LYS A 12 13.31 31.72 -19.01
C LYS A 12 14.61 32.03 -18.26
N ARG A 13 14.53 32.30 -16.96
CA ARG A 13 15.69 32.70 -16.15
C ARG A 13 16.70 31.58 -15.97
N TRP A 14 16.24 30.35 -15.82
CA TRP A 14 17.10 29.19 -15.62
C TRP A 14 17.50 28.53 -16.95
N GLY A 15 16.84 28.89 -18.06
CA GLY A 15 17.07 28.25 -19.36
C GLY A 15 16.67 26.78 -19.34
N ALA A 16 15.63 26.44 -18.57
CA ALA A 16 15.13 25.08 -18.49
C ALA A 16 14.48 24.67 -19.82
N ASP A 17 14.75 23.44 -20.25
CA ASP A 17 14.27 22.85 -21.50
C ASP A 17 13.16 21.81 -21.28
N ALA A 18 12.76 21.60 -20.02
CA ALA A 18 11.69 20.71 -19.61
C ALA A 18 10.87 21.27 -18.44
N ILE A 19 9.58 20.93 -18.40
CA ILE A 19 8.65 21.22 -17.32
C ILE A 19 8.10 19.90 -16.80
N ARG A 20 8.07 19.73 -15.48
CA ARG A 20 7.45 18.59 -14.81
C ARG A 20 6.05 18.97 -14.36
N ASP A 21 5.05 18.26 -14.86
CA ASP A 21 3.63 18.43 -14.54
C ASP A 21 3.37 18.18 -13.04
N CYS A 22 2.42 18.91 -12.46
CA CYS A 22 1.96 18.67 -11.11
C CYS A 22 0.95 17.53 -11.09
N ASP A 23 1.08 16.60 -10.14
CA ASP A 23 0.26 15.40 -10.15
C ASP A 23 -1.19 15.71 -9.76
N GLY A 24 -2.15 15.31 -10.61
CA GLY A 24 -3.58 15.40 -10.31
C GLY A 24 -4.23 16.75 -10.63
N THR A 25 -3.60 17.56 -11.47
CA THR A 25 -4.18 18.78 -12.04
C THR A 25 -4.21 18.72 -13.56
N GLU A 26 -5.12 19.46 -14.20
CA GLU A 26 -5.02 19.66 -15.65
C GLU A 26 -3.81 20.53 -15.96
N PHE A 27 -2.95 20.06 -16.86
CA PHE A 27 -1.74 20.81 -17.22
C PHE A 27 -2.12 22.06 -18.06
N PRO A 28 -1.74 23.28 -17.62
CA PRO A 28 -2.12 24.53 -18.28
C PRO A 28 -1.66 24.61 -19.73
N GLN A 29 -2.49 25.20 -20.60
CA GLN A 29 -2.19 25.31 -22.04
C GLN A 29 -0.96 26.20 -22.27
N GLU A 30 -0.84 27.27 -21.49
CA GLU A 30 0.27 28.22 -21.54
C GLU A 30 1.63 27.55 -21.32
N LEU A 31 1.68 26.50 -20.49
CA LEU A 31 2.91 25.75 -20.24
C LEU A 31 3.21 24.74 -21.36
N LYS A 32 2.18 24.18 -22.01
CA LYS A 32 2.34 23.30 -23.20
C LYS A 32 2.93 24.06 -24.38
N ASP A 33 2.57 25.33 -24.53
CA ASP A 33 2.95 26.16 -25.69
C ASP A 33 4.38 26.73 -25.58
N THR A 34 5.09 26.47 -24.48
CA THR A 34 6.47 26.94 -24.26
C THR A 34 7.51 26.29 -25.17
N GLY A 35 7.19 25.12 -25.75
CA GLY A 35 8.13 24.29 -26.51
C GLY A 35 9.11 23.49 -25.64
N ALA A 36 9.02 23.61 -24.31
CA ALA A 36 9.77 22.76 -23.38
C ALA A 36 9.22 21.33 -23.40
N LYS A 37 10.08 20.34 -23.11
CA LYS A 37 9.64 18.95 -22.94
C LYS A 37 8.75 18.83 -21.71
N ILE A 38 7.63 18.13 -21.85
CA ILE A 38 6.72 17.91 -20.73
C ILE A 38 6.95 16.53 -20.13
N TYR A 39 7.23 16.51 -18.83
CA TYR A 39 7.44 15.31 -18.02
C TYR A 39 6.20 15.14 -17.14
N ALA A 40 5.59 13.96 -17.13
CA ALA A 40 4.46 13.67 -16.26
C ALA A 40 4.67 12.36 -15.52
N THR A 41 4.37 12.34 -14.22
CA THR A 41 4.49 11.13 -13.41
C THR A 41 3.25 10.26 -13.59
N TYR A 42 3.43 9.02 -14.04
CA TYR A 42 2.35 8.04 -14.12
C TYR A 42 2.40 7.04 -12.96
N TYR A 43 1.30 6.95 -12.21
CA TYR A 43 1.17 6.04 -11.08
C TYR A 43 0.60 4.68 -11.53
N THR A 44 1.47 3.68 -11.58
CA THR A 44 1.12 2.34 -12.10
C THR A 44 0.29 1.49 -11.15
N THR A 45 0.40 1.69 -9.84
CA THR A 45 -0.20 0.82 -8.81
C THR A 45 -1.13 1.54 -7.84
N ARG A 46 -1.53 2.79 -8.12
CA ARG A 46 -2.48 3.58 -7.30
C ARG A 46 -3.22 4.63 -8.12
N LYS A 47 -3.88 5.60 -7.46
CA LYS A 47 -4.72 6.68 -8.06
C LYS A 47 -6.07 6.25 -8.66
N ASP A 48 -6.52 5.02 -8.43
CA ASP A 48 -7.91 4.61 -8.71
C ASP A 48 -8.45 3.76 -7.55
N ASN A 49 -9.07 4.45 -6.58
CA ASN A 49 -9.70 3.80 -5.42
C ASN A 49 -10.96 3.03 -5.79
N ALA A 50 -11.65 3.38 -6.88
CA ALA A 50 -12.84 2.65 -7.31
C ALA A 50 -12.44 1.24 -7.76
N TRP A 51 -11.35 1.13 -8.54
CA TRP A 51 -10.78 -0.17 -8.91
C TRP A 51 -10.33 -0.97 -7.68
N ALA A 52 -9.57 -0.34 -6.78
CA ALA A 52 -9.04 -1.00 -5.58
C ALA A 52 -10.16 -1.52 -4.67
N LYS A 53 -11.21 -0.73 -4.43
CA LYS A 53 -12.38 -1.13 -3.63
C LYS A 53 -13.21 -2.24 -4.27
N ALA A 54 -13.25 -2.29 -5.61
CA ALA A 54 -13.96 -3.33 -6.34
C ALA A 54 -13.17 -4.65 -6.44
N ASN A 55 -11.86 -4.63 -6.22
CA ASN A 55 -10.97 -5.80 -6.28
C ASN A 55 -10.08 -5.88 -5.01
N PRO A 56 -10.68 -5.99 -3.81
CA PRO A 56 -9.92 -5.96 -2.57
C PRO A 56 -8.92 -7.13 -2.44
N ASP A 57 -9.23 -8.28 -3.06
CA ASP A 57 -8.38 -9.47 -3.19
C ASP A 57 -7.08 -9.21 -3.97
N GLU A 58 -7.07 -8.18 -4.82
CA GLU A 58 -5.90 -7.80 -5.63
C GLU A 58 -5.19 -6.55 -5.11
N THR A 59 -5.37 -6.24 -3.83
CA THR A 59 -4.59 -5.22 -3.12
C THR A 59 -3.19 -5.74 -2.81
N GLN A 60 -2.18 -4.87 -2.76
CA GLN A 60 -0.83 -5.29 -2.37
C GLN A 60 -0.80 -5.88 -0.97
N GLN A 61 0.02 -6.92 -0.77
CA GLN A 61 0.15 -7.62 0.49
C GLN A 61 1.62 -7.72 0.91
N CYS A 62 1.83 -7.87 2.22
CA CYS A 62 3.14 -8.21 2.77
C CYS A 62 3.00 -9.13 3.97
N TYR A 63 4.06 -9.89 4.26
CA TYR A 63 4.20 -10.55 5.55
C TYR A 63 4.66 -9.54 6.59
N ILE A 64 3.98 -9.57 7.74
CA ILE A 64 4.40 -8.87 8.95
C ILE A 64 4.42 -9.86 10.11
N MET A 65 5.18 -9.49 11.13
CA MET A 65 5.37 -10.32 12.32
C MET A 65 4.88 -9.54 13.54
N THR A 66 4.16 -10.22 14.42
CA THR A 66 3.77 -9.66 15.71
C THR A 66 5.01 -9.40 16.58
N PRO A 67 4.89 -8.59 17.64
CA PRO A 67 5.81 -8.66 18.78
C PRO A 67 5.89 -10.07 19.36
N PHE A 68 6.84 -10.29 20.27
CA PHE A 68 6.96 -11.52 21.03
C PHE A 68 5.90 -11.54 22.14
N TYR A 69 5.24 -12.68 22.31
CA TYR A 69 4.26 -12.92 23.36
C TYR A 69 4.69 -14.13 24.19
N THR A 70 4.93 -13.94 25.47
CA THR A 70 5.32 -15.02 26.38
C THR A 70 4.08 -15.75 26.90
N ALA A 71 4.04 -17.07 26.75
CA ALA A 71 3.02 -17.90 27.35
C ALA A 71 3.20 -17.97 28.88
N ALA A 72 2.09 -17.91 29.61
CA ALA A 72 2.03 -18.19 31.04
C ALA A 72 1.35 -19.56 31.24
N ASP A 73 0.72 -19.76 32.39
CA ASP A 73 -0.15 -20.92 32.62
C ASP A 73 -1.49 -20.71 31.88
N GLY A 74 -1.70 -21.47 30.80
CA GLY A 74 -2.96 -21.48 30.04
C GLY A 74 -2.81 -21.03 28.58
N ALA A 75 -3.95 -20.78 27.93
CA ALA A 75 -3.99 -20.38 26.53
C ALA A 75 -3.31 -19.03 26.31
N LEU A 76 -2.61 -18.89 25.18
CA LEU A 76 -1.98 -17.64 24.74
C LEU A 76 -2.79 -17.03 23.60
N THR A 77 -3.11 -15.74 23.72
CA THR A 77 -3.74 -14.94 22.66
C THR A 77 -2.76 -13.91 22.14
N ILE A 78 -2.56 -13.88 20.82
CA ILE A 78 -1.62 -13.01 20.12
C ILE A 78 -2.39 -12.08 19.19
N PRO A 79 -2.63 -10.81 19.57
CA PRO A 79 -3.28 -9.84 18.70
C PRO A 79 -2.39 -9.47 17.52
N LEU A 80 -2.90 -9.62 16.30
CA LEU A 80 -2.09 -9.50 15.08
C LEU A 80 -1.65 -8.06 14.82
N MET A 81 -2.55 -7.10 15.06
CA MET A 81 -2.36 -5.70 14.68
C MET A 81 -1.70 -4.83 15.75
N THR A 82 -1.10 -5.41 16.79
CA THR A 82 -0.43 -4.65 17.85
C THR A 82 0.72 -3.82 17.29
N GLY A 83 0.66 -2.50 17.49
CA GLY A 83 1.68 -1.57 17.02
C GLY A 83 1.59 -1.20 15.53
N ILE A 84 0.55 -1.65 14.83
CA ILE A 84 0.35 -1.41 13.40
C ILE A 84 -0.85 -0.47 13.20
N SER A 85 -0.68 0.55 12.35
CA SER A 85 -1.78 1.46 12.01
C SER A 85 -2.86 0.73 11.22
N ARG A 86 -4.09 0.77 11.75
CA ARG A 86 -5.28 0.21 11.09
C ARG A 86 -5.76 1.02 9.89
N GLU A 87 -5.19 2.20 9.66
CA GLU A 87 -5.40 2.97 8.43
C GLU A 87 -4.44 2.54 7.32
N LEU A 88 -3.32 1.92 7.68
CA LEU A 88 -2.28 1.50 6.74
C LEU A 88 -2.47 0.04 6.29
N MET A 89 -2.80 -0.85 7.23
CA MET A 89 -2.85 -2.28 6.97
C MET A 89 -4.13 -2.92 7.52
N LYS A 90 -4.55 -4.00 6.85
CA LYS A 90 -5.64 -4.88 7.28
C LYS A 90 -5.16 -6.33 7.24
N VAL A 91 -5.54 -7.13 8.22
CA VAL A 91 -5.29 -8.59 8.20
C VAL A 91 -5.87 -9.21 6.93
N ASN A 92 -5.13 -10.12 6.29
CA ASN A 92 -5.66 -10.95 5.21
C ASN A 92 -6.31 -12.21 5.78
N ASP A 93 -7.60 -12.11 6.07
CA ASP A 93 -8.46 -13.20 6.52
C ASP A 93 -9.24 -13.89 5.38
N HIS A 94 -8.92 -13.55 4.13
CA HIS A 94 -9.55 -14.10 2.93
C HIS A 94 -8.84 -15.34 2.41
N ASP A 95 -7.51 -15.30 2.35
CA ASP A 95 -6.69 -16.43 1.88
C ASP A 95 -6.55 -17.50 2.97
N ASP A 96 -6.13 -18.71 2.57
CA ASP A 96 -5.96 -19.85 3.48
C ASP A 96 -4.94 -19.56 4.60
N ILE A 97 -5.45 -19.18 5.77
CA ILE A 97 -4.68 -18.76 6.94
C ILE A 97 -3.69 -19.84 7.39
N ALA A 98 -4.13 -21.10 7.48
CA ALA A 98 -3.28 -22.20 7.95
C ALA A 98 -2.15 -22.53 6.97
N ARG A 99 -2.37 -22.27 5.67
CA ARG A 99 -1.36 -22.44 4.63
C ARG A 99 -0.34 -21.30 4.59
N TRP A 100 -0.81 -20.07 4.80
CA TRP A 100 0.01 -18.87 4.56
C TRP A 100 0.57 -18.25 5.82
N TRP A 101 0.02 -18.50 7.01
CA TRP A 101 0.54 -17.93 8.24
C TRP A 101 1.36 -18.96 9.02
N GLU A 102 2.27 -18.46 9.84
CA GLU A 102 3.14 -19.30 10.65
C GLU A 102 3.14 -18.79 12.10
N VAL A 103 2.88 -19.69 13.04
CA VAL A 103 3.08 -19.45 14.47
C VAL A 103 4.37 -20.12 14.86
N ILE A 104 5.34 -19.33 15.34
CA ILE A 104 6.66 -19.83 15.69
C ILE A 104 6.83 -19.75 17.20
N ASP A 105 7.18 -20.87 17.81
CA ASP A 105 7.78 -20.89 19.14
C ASP A 105 9.22 -20.41 19.00
N ARG A 106 9.47 -19.17 19.43
CA ARG A 106 10.77 -18.53 19.34
C ARG A 106 11.76 -19.04 20.37
N THR A 107 11.30 -19.72 21.42
CA THR A 107 12.18 -20.34 22.41
C THR A 107 12.83 -21.59 21.86
N THR A 108 12.10 -22.39 21.08
CA THR A 108 12.63 -23.60 20.42
C THR A 108 13.13 -23.32 19.00
N GLY A 109 12.62 -22.27 18.36
CA GLY A 109 12.91 -21.92 16.96
C GLY A 109 12.05 -22.68 15.95
N GLU A 110 11.08 -23.47 16.40
CA GLU A 110 10.27 -24.35 15.55
C GLU A 110 8.87 -23.77 15.30
N PRO A 111 8.31 -23.95 14.09
CA PRO A 111 6.92 -23.63 13.83
C PRO A 111 5.99 -24.61 14.55
N LEU A 112 4.85 -24.11 15.02
CA LEU A 112 3.78 -24.95 15.53
C LEU A 112 3.04 -25.63 14.37
N ASP A 113 2.51 -26.82 14.64
CA ASP A 113 1.55 -27.46 13.74
C ASP A 113 0.34 -26.54 13.54
N ALA A 114 -0.19 -26.48 12.30
CA ALA A 114 -1.32 -25.64 11.97
C ALA A 114 -2.60 -25.97 12.76
N ALA A 115 -2.75 -27.20 13.27
CA ALA A 115 -3.86 -27.60 14.12
C ALA A 115 -3.67 -27.20 15.59
N ALA A 116 -2.49 -26.73 16.00
CA ALA A 116 -2.18 -26.34 17.38
C ALA A 116 -2.59 -24.89 17.71
N TRP A 117 -3.07 -24.14 16.73
CA TRP A 117 -3.53 -22.76 16.88
C TRP A 117 -4.73 -22.48 15.99
N HIS A 118 -5.46 -21.41 16.29
CA HIS A 118 -6.57 -20.95 15.46
C HIS A 118 -6.65 -19.43 15.41
N TYR A 119 -7.23 -18.88 14.35
CA TYR A 119 -7.50 -17.46 14.22
C TYR A 119 -8.91 -17.12 14.74
N ASP A 120 -8.99 -16.13 15.62
CA ASP A 120 -10.24 -15.52 16.08
C ASP A 120 -10.46 -14.20 15.34
N ALA A 121 -11.42 -14.20 14.41
CA ALA A 121 -11.79 -13.03 13.62
C ALA A 121 -12.44 -11.91 14.45
N ALA A 122 -13.09 -12.24 15.58
CA ALA A 122 -13.74 -11.23 16.41
C ALA A 122 -12.72 -10.33 17.13
N THR A 123 -11.57 -10.88 17.48
CA THR A 123 -10.47 -10.19 18.18
C THR A 123 -9.26 -9.94 17.28
N GLU A 124 -9.29 -10.37 16.03
CA GLU A 124 -8.16 -10.39 15.09
C GLU A 124 -6.87 -10.91 15.74
N SER A 125 -6.99 -12.06 16.40
CA SER A 125 -5.93 -12.65 17.19
C SER A 125 -5.71 -14.11 16.82
N VAL A 126 -4.49 -14.60 16.98
CA VAL A 126 -4.20 -16.04 16.96
C VAL A 126 -4.20 -16.55 18.38
N VAL A 127 -4.88 -17.68 18.60
CA VAL A 127 -4.99 -18.34 19.90
C VAL A 127 -4.26 -19.67 19.83
N ILE A 128 -3.41 -19.90 20.83
CA ILE A 128 -2.75 -21.18 21.10
C ILE A 128 -3.38 -21.72 22.38
N ASP A 129 -4.15 -22.80 22.30
CA ASP A 129 -4.93 -23.29 23.45
C ASP A 129 -4.04 -23.88 24.55
N ALA A 130 -2.94 -24.52 24.16
CA ALA A 130 -2.00 -25.20 25.07
C ALA A 130 -0.54 -24.92 24.69
N PRO A 131 -0.05 -23.68 24.83
CA PRO A 131 1.35 -23.35 24.59
C PRO A 131 2.23 -24.00 25.67
N ALA A 132 3.49 -24.29 25.31
CA ALA A 132 4.50 -24.57 26.32
C ALA A 132 4.69 -23.33 27.22
N ALA A 133 4.55 -23.52 28.52
CA ALA A 133 4.63 -22.44 29.50
C ALA A 133 6.00 -21.75 29.45
N TYR A 134 5.99 -20.41 29.56
CA TYR A 134 7.16 -19.54 29.55
C TYR A 134 7.96 -19.50 28.25
N HIS A 135 7.45 -20.09 27.17
CA HIS A 135 8.00 -19.91 25.84
C HIS A 135 7.47 -18.60 25.21
N GLU A 136 8.23 -18.05 24.27
CA GLU A 136 7.84 -16.87 23.51
C GLU A 136 7.35 -17.26 22.12
N TYR A 137 6.26 -16.65 21.68
CA TYR A 137 5.63 -16.95 20.41
C TYR A 137 5.48 -15.69 19.56
N THR A 138 5.54 -15.86 18.25
CA THR A 138 5.20 -14.82 17.26
C THR A 138 4.32 -15.40 16.18
N VAL A 139 3.50 -14.57 15.57
CA VAL A 139 2.77 -14.91 14.35
C VAL A 139 3.36 -14.12 13.18
N SER A 140 3.73 -14.82 12.11
CA SER A 140 3.98 -14.23 10.80
C SER A 140 2.73 -14.39 9.95
N PHE A 141 2.10 -13.28 9.56
CA PHE A 141 0.81 -13.28 8.88
C PHE A 141 0.80 -12.34 7.67
N LEU A 142 -0.10 -12.60 6.72
CA LEU A 142 -0.34 -11.73 5.58
C LEU A 142 -1.25 -10.56 5.95
N ALA A 143 -0.87 -9.36 5.53
CA ALA A 143 -1.68 -8.16 5.66
C ALA A 143 -1.77 -7.43 4.31
N TYR A 144 -2.97 -6.97 3.98
CA TYR A 144 -3.23 -6.03 2.90
C TYR A 144 -2.72 -4.64 3.27
N LEU A 145 -2.05 -3.97 2.32
CA LEU A 145 -1.73 -2.55 2.38
C LEU A 145 -2.93 -1.75 1.89
N ILE A 146 -3.65 -1.08 2.79
CA ILE A 146 -4.86 -0.31 2.48
C ILE A 146 -4.62 1.20 2.37
N TRP A 147 -3.35 1.64 2.50
CA TRP A 147 -2.92 2.99 2.19
C TRP A 147 -1.51 2.94 1.60
N ASP A 148 -1.33 3.49 0.40
CA ASP A 148 -0.03 3.55 -0.27
C ASP A 148 1.00 4.28 0.62
N PRO A 149 2.16 3.67 0.94
CA PRO A 149 3.11 4.26 1.89
C PRO A 149 3.65 5.64 1.50
N VAL A 150 3.85 5.91 0.19
CA VAL A 150 4.29 7.22 -0.30
C VAL A 150 3.17 8.25 -0.15
N HIS A 151 1.95 7.88 -0.52
CA HIS A 151 0.77 8.72 -0.32
C HIS A 151 0.53 8.99 1.17
N MET A 152 0.67 7.98 2.03
CA MET A 152 0.56 8.11 3.48
C MET A 152 1.60 9.09 4.02
N TYR A 153 2.88 8.89 3.70
CA TYR A 153 3.94 9.79 4.12
C TYR A 153 3.64 11.24 3.71
N ASN A 154 3.30 11.47 2.44
CA ASN A 154 2.98 12.81 1.95
C ASN A 154 1.75 13.41 2.62
N SER A 155 0.70 12.62 2.84
CA SER A 155 -0.53 13.08 3.49
C SER A 155 -0.29 13.47 4.93
N VAL A 156 0.46 12.64 5.68
CA VAL A 156 0.76 12.89 7.10
C VAL A 156 1.70 14.07 7.27
N ILE A 157 2.79 14.13 6.49
CA ILE A 157 3.81 15.18 6.64
C ILE A 157 3.31 16.55 6.19
N ASN A 158 2.46 16.60 5.17
CA ASN A 158 1.88 17.85 4.69
C ASN A 158 0.49 18.14 5.28
N ASP A 159 0.05 17.36 6.27
CA ASP A 159 -1.23 17.51 6.96
C ASP A 159 -2.45 17.61 6.00
N TRP A 160 -2.46 16.80 4.93
CA TRP A 160 -3.56 16.82 3.96
C TRP A 160 -4.88 16.47 4.63
N LYS A 161 -5.87 17.35 4.49
CA LYS A 161 -7.24 17.15 4.98
C LYS A 161 -8.17 16.81 3.83
N ASP A 162 -9.18 15.98 4.11
CA ASP A 162 -10.25 15.64 3.18
C ASP A 162 -9.78 14.98 1.86
N VAL A 163 -8.57 14.42 1.85
CA VAL A 163 -8.04 13.62 0.74
C VAL A 163 -8.19 12.15 1.09
N GLU A 164 -8.91 11.41 0.24
CA GLU A 164 -9.07 9.98 0.42
C GLU A 164 -7.72 9.25 0.33
N HIS A 165 -7.49 8.31 1.25
CA HIS A 165 -6.29 7.48 1.25
C HIS A 165 -6.23 6.66 -0.03
N GLN A 166 -5.17 6.82 -0.82
CA GLN A 166 -4.98 6.02 -2.03
C GLN A 166 -4.65 4.59 -1.66
N ILE A 167 -5.49 3.65 -2.09
CA ILE A 167 -5.30 2.22 -1.88
C ILE A 167 -4.41 1.67 -3.01
N PRO A 168 -3.30 1.00 -2.71
CA PRO A 168 -2.45 0.39 -3.72
C PRO A 168 -3.07 -0.91 -4.24
N PHE A 169 -2.85 -1.23 -5.51
CA PHE A 169 -3.27 -2.50 -6.12
C PHE A 169 -2.08 -3.25 -6.72
N ASP A 170 -2.17 -4.57 -6.74
CA ASP A 170 -1.08 -5.48 -7.09
C ASP A 170 -1.14 -5.91 -8.55
N VAL A 171 -0.23 -5.36 -9.36
CA VAL A 171 -0.11 -5.67 -10.80
C VAL A 171 0.37 -7.10 -11.10
N ARG A 172 0.75 -7.88 -10.09
CA ARG A 172 1.01 -9.32 -10.26
C ARG A 172 -0.29 -10.10 -10.41
N GLN A 173 -1.41 -9.56 -9.94
CA GLN A 173 -2.71 -10.21 -10.00
C GLN A 173 -3.36 -10.03 -11.37
N PRO A 174 -4.06 -11.05 -11.91
CA PRO A 174 -4.48 -11.03 -13.31
C PRO A 174 -5.43 -9.89 -13.69
N LYS A 175 -6.43 -9.54 -12.87
CA LYS A 175 -7.39 -8.49 -13.23
C LYS A 175 -6.71 -7.12 -13.21
N THR A 176 -5.92 -6.86 -12.18
CA THR A 176 -5.20 -5.60 -11.94
C THR A 176 -4.09 -5.42 -12.96
N HIS A 177 -3.37 -6.48 -13.34
CA HIS A 177 -2.44 -6.44 -14.45
C HIS A 177 -3.11 -5.98 -15.75
N ALA A 178 -4.22 -6.62 -16.13
CA ALA A 178 -4.96 -6.28 -17.34
C ALA A 178 -5.52 -4.85 -17.29
N TYR A 179 -6.06 -4.44 -16.14
CA TYR A 179 -6.56 -3.10 -15.88
C TYR A 179 -5.46 -2.03 -16.02
N THR A 180 -4.32 -2.20 -15.35
CA THR A 180 -3.20 -1.24 -15.38
C THR A 180 -2.63 -1.10 -16.79
N MET A 181 -2.50 -2.21 -17.53
CA MET A 181 -2.04 -2.17 -18.92
C MET A 181 -3.01 -1.44 -19.84
N ARG A 182 -4.32 -1.56 -19.62
CA ARG A 182 -5.33 -0.78 -20.36
C ARG A 182 -5.23 0.70 -20.02
N ARG A 183 -5.21 1.03 -18.72
CA ARG A 183 -5.14 2.41 -18.23
C ARG A 183 -3.88 3.13 -18.72
N LEU A 184 -2.74 2.45 -18.80
CA LEU A 184 -1.51 3.03 -19.33
C LEU A 184 -1.65 3.39 -20.81
N ARG A 185 -2.27 2.53 -21.62
CA ARG A 185 -2.53 2.83 -23.04
C ARG A 185 -3.47 4.02 -23.19
N GLU A 186 -4.57 4.04 -22.45
CA GLU A 186 -5.52 5.15 -22.42
C GLU A 186 -4.85 6.46 -22.00
N TYR A 187 -3.92 6.41 -21.02
CA TYR A 187 -3.14 7.56 -20.60
C TYR A 187 -2.24 8.10 -21.71
N LEU A 188 -1.46 7.22 -22.36
CA LEU A 188 -0.57 7.59 -23.46
C LEU A 188 -1.35 8.18 -24.66
N GLU A 189 -2.53 7.65 -24.97
CA GLU A 189 -3.40 8.14 -26.04
C GLU A 189 -4.03 9.51 -25.71
N SER A 190 -4.45 9.71 -24.46
CA SER A 190 -5.11 10.94 -24.00
C SER A 190 -4.14 12.08 -23.64
N HIS A 191 -2.84 11.80 -23.47
CA HIS A 191 -1.82 12.78 -23.11
C HIS A 191 -0.73 12.93 -24.19
N PRO A 192 -1.08 13.25 -25.45
CA PRO A 192 -0.11 13.34 -26.55
C PRO A 192 0.90 14.49 -26.37
N TYR A 193 0.64 15.42 -25.45
CA TYR A 193 1.53 16.53 -25.11
C TYR A 193 2.66 16.12 -24.16
N VAL A 194 2.58 14.95 -23.51
CA VAL A 194 3.62 14.44 -22.61
C VAL A 194 4.73 13.81 -23.43
N ASN A 195 5.97 14.26 -23.22
CA ASN A 195 7.15 13.74 -23.92
C ASN A 195 7.86 12.64 -23.14
N VAL A 196 7.78 12.68 -21.81
CA VAL A 196 8.43 11.72 -20.91
C VAL A 196 7.44 11.31 -19.83
N VAL A 197 7.19 10.00 -19.76
CA VAL A 197 6.41 9.33 -18.70
C VAL A 197 7.37 8.64 -17.75
#